data_AF-A0A970HZ38-F1
#
_entry.id   AF-A0A970HZ38-F1
#
_cell.length_a   1.000
_cell.length_b   1.000
_cell.length_c   1.000
_cell.angle_alpha   90.00
_cell.angle_beta   90.00
_cell.angle_gamma   90.00
#
_symmetry.space_group_name_H-M   'P 1'
#
loop_
_entity.id
_entity.type
_entity.pdbx_description
1 polymer ?
#
loop_
_entity_poly.entity_id
_entity_poly.type
_entity_poly.pdbx_seq_one_letter_code
_entity_poly.pdbx_strand_id
1 'polypeptide(L)'
;MATVQDSKSRDFLIAKNPNPNSRLPYIIRLPVAGGEDIVLACGSDWPGVKDVFCYQLDSWPDGAEVLERVPVASCWRTGKAVHLVLRRRMRRRSMFVWVQSKGRTLIFWRTQKTMQTARPGLKVPQARRLSGSIVIAVDIREKYPWRFTRQGAECTRRELPVGDYGIIVDGKLCAAVERKTPEGLLSSALDGTLNFALAELSRLPHGLVVVEGRFADLFRTSEYVDSGWVMSVVAALQVTYPRVSWTFADTRDLAEEFAYRWLAAAYKAITDPGSPLYDERKSGDMAGADAVAESKAPTLLAPPTVRDRQGRIEMALKLAEEGHQWTSADYARYFDVTQQTAWLDLRYLVDAGALVAVGSPRYRRYVRPQQGE
;
A
#
# COMPACT_ATOMS: atom_id res chain seq x y z
N MET A 1 -19.93 6.82 18.31
CA MET A 1 -19.81 6.23 19.66
C MET A 1 -20.21 4.78 19.56
N ALA A 2 -19.25 3.86 19.59
CA ALA A 2 -19.49 2.42 19.64
C ALA A 2 -19.20 1.92 21.05
N THR A 3 -20.11 1.08 21.52
CA THR A 3 -20.38 0.70 22.90
C THR A 3 -19.24 -0.10 23.54
N VAL A 4 -19.01 0.16 24.82
CA VAL A 4 -18.08 -0.52 25.72
C VAL A 4 -18.69 -1.85 26.16
N GLN A 5 -18.07 -2.96 25.77
CA GLN A 5 -18.11 -4.33 26.34
C GLN A 5 -16.84 -5.00 25.79
N ASP A 6 -15.86 -5.52 26.53
CA ASP A 6 -15.88 -6.37 27.73
C ASP A 6 -14.56 -6.21 28.52
N SER A 7 -14.64 -6.30 29.85
CA SER A 7 -13.62 -5.88 30.82
C SER A 7 -12.66 -7.01 31.21
N LYS A 8 -11.87 -7.52 30.25
CA LYS A 8 -10.55 -8.08 30.62
C LYS A 8 -9.64 -6.89 30.92
N SER A 9 -9.03 -6.85 32.11
CA SER A 9 -8.09 -5.78 32.45
C SER A 9 -6.98 -5.73 31.38
N ARG A 10 -7.01 -4.68 30.55
CA ARG A 10 -6.06 -4.44 29.45
C ARG A 10 -4.77 -3.87 30.02
N ASP A 11 -4.20 -4.57 31.00
CA ASP A 11 -2.94 -4.20 31.59
C ASP A 11 -1.81 -4.95 30.90
N PHE A 12 -0.73 -4.21 30.67
CA PHE A 12 0.57 -4.79 30.42
C PHE A 12 1.10 -5.32 31.75
N LEU A 13 1.42 -6.61 31.77
CA LEU A 13 1.95 -7.27 32.96
C LEU A 13 3.42 -7.57 32.76
N ILE A 14 4.19 -7.40 33.83
CA ILE A 14 5.53 -7.98 33.99
C ILE A 14 5.47 -8.89 35.21
N ALA A 15 5.96 -10.11 35.08
CA ALA A 15 6.04 -11.10 36.13
C ALA A 15 7.44 -11.73 36.18
N LYS A 16 7.77 -12.36 37.30
CA LYS A 16 8.93 -13.23 37.41
C LYS A 16 8.66 -14.54 36.66
N ASN A 17 9.63 -15.02 35.89
CA ASN A 17 9.56 -16.34 35.28
C ASN A 17 9.67 -17.42 36.37
N PRO A 18 8.66 -18.29 36.54
CA PRO A 18 8.68 -19.30 37.58
C PRO A 18 9.70 -20.42 37.30
N ASN A 19 10.21 -20.55 36.08
CA ASN A 19 11.24 -21.54 35.74
C ASN A 19 12.64 -21.06 36.18
N PRO A 20 13.24 -21.65 37.23
CA PRO A 20 14.54 -21.20 37.74
C PRO A 20 15.71 -21.50 36.78
N ASN A 21 15.52 -22.41 35.82
CA ASN A 21 16.53 -22.78 34.84
C ASN A 21 16.47 -21.90 33.58
N SER A 22 15.49 -20.99 33.49
CA SER A 22 15.33 -20.10 32.34
C SER A 22 16.36 -18.97 32.36
N ARG A 23 17.01 -18.72 31.22
CA ARG A 23 17.85 -17.53 31.00
C ARG A 23 17.04 -16.25 30.75
N LEU A 24 15.70 -16.34 30.73
CA LEU A 24 14.76 -15.25 30.52
C LEU A 24 13.95 -15.06 31.81
N PRO A 25 14.43 -14.23 32.75
CA PRO A 25 13.91 -14.19 34.12
C PRO A 25 12.56 -13.50 34.27
N TYR A 26 12.03 -12.88 33.22
CA TYR A 26 10.76 -12.16 33.26
C TYR A 26 9.78 -12.70 32.24
N ILE A 27 8.49 -12.64 32.56
CA ILE A 27 7.37 -12.91 31.66
C ILE A 27 6.58 -11.62 31.49
N ILE A 28 6.16 -11.32 30.26
CA ILE A 28 5.31 -10.17 29.96
C ILE A 28 4.07 -10.60 29.18
N ARG A 29 2.97 -9.86 29.38
CA ARG A 29 1.71 -10.07 28.68
C ARG A 29 1.31 -8.82 27.91
N LEU A 30 1.08 -8.98 26.61
CA LEU A 30 0.66 -7.92 25.69
C LEU A 30 -0.82 -8.11 25.34
N PRO A 31 -1.73 -7.22 25.78
CA PRO A 31 -3.15 -7.32 25.44
C PRO A 31 -3.41 -6.73 24.05
N VAL A 32 -3.06 -7.48 23.00
CA VAL A 32 -3.15 -7.04 21.59
C VAL A 32 -4.60 -6.93 21.16
N ALA A 33 -5.00 -5.77 20.63
CA ALA A 33 -6.37 -5.56 20.17
C ALA A 33 -6.73 -6.52 19.02
N GLY A 34 -7.90 -7.15 19.12
CA GLY A 34 -8.46 -8.02 18.08
C GLY A 34 -7.87 -9.43 18.01
N GLY A 35 -7.09 -9.85 19.01
CA GLY A 35 -6.55 -11.20 19.11
C GLY A 35 -6.37 -11.65 20.57
N GLU A 36 -5.73 -12.81 20.74
CA GLU A 36 -5.32 -13.29 22.06
C GLU A 36 -4.13 -12.49 22.61
N ASP A 37 -3.99 -12.51 23.94
CA ASP A 37 -2.85 -11.91 24.61
C ASP A 37 -1.56 -12.62 24.18
N ILE A 38 -0.53 -11.85 23.82
CA ILE A 38 0.78 -12.42 23.53
C ILE A 38 1.57 -12.49 24.84
N VAL A 39 2.07 -13.68 25.17
CA VAL A 39 2.94 -13.90 26.32
C VAL A 39 4.38 -14.11 25.87
N LEU A 40 5.30 -13.33 26.44
CA LEU A 40 6.73 -13.41 26.11
C LEU A 40 7.57 -13.60 27.37
N ALA A 41 8.53 -14.52 27.34
CA ALA A 41 9.64 -14.54 28.29
C ALA A 41 10.73 -13.59 27.80
N CYS A 42 11.33 -12.77 28.67
CA CYS A 42 12.30 -11.75 28.27
C CYS A 42 13.48 -11.62 29.24
N GLY A 43 14.59 -11.09 28.72
CA GLY A 43 15.86 -10.95 29.44
C GLY A 43 15.90 -9.83 30.50
N SER A 44 14.93 -8.91 30.48
CA SER A 44 14.85 -7.77 31.41
C SER A 44 13.38 -7.42 31.67
N ASP A 45 13.11 -6.85 32.84
CA ASP A 45 11.83 -6.25 33.24
C ASP A 45 11.47 -5.02 32.40
N TRP A 46 12.46 -4.22 31.99
CA TRP A 46 12.30 -3.11 31.06
C TRP A 46 13.53 -2.94 30.15
N PRO A 47 13.36 -2.54 28.88
CA PRO A 47 14.49 -2.24 28.01
C PRO A 47 15.26 -1.01 28.51
N GLY A 48 16.55 -1.19 28.75
CA GLY A 48 17.49 -0.14 29.11
C GLY A 48 18.02 0.60 27.87
N VAL A 49 19.29 0.38 27.55
CA VAL A 49 19.99 1.02 26.42
C VAL A 49 19.97 0.16 25.15
N LYS A 50 19.73 -1.15 25.29
CA LYS A 50 19.67 -2.13 24.20
C LYS A 50 18.30 -2.79 24.16
N ASP A 51 17.97 -3.35 23.00
CA ASP A 51 16.79 -4.17 22.83
C ASP A 51 16.83 -5.41 23.74
N VAL A 52 15.67 -5.83 24.20
CA VAL A 52 15.53 -7.01 25.06
C VAL A 52 15.06 -8.18 24.21
N PHE A 53 15.85 -9.24 24.15
CA PHE A 53 15.43 -10.49 23.51
C PHE A 53 14.26 -11.11 24.27
N CYS A 54 13.29 -11.57 23.50
CA CYS A 54 12.06 -12.19 23.96
C CYS A 54 11.85 -13.53 23.26
N TYR A 55 11.22 -14.45 23.97
CA TYR A 55 10.78 -15.74 23.46
C TYR A 55 9.28 -15.88 23.71
N GLN A 56 8.51 -16.28 22.70
CA GLN A 56 7.06 -16.40 22.83
C GLN A 56 6.70 -17.70 23.53
N LEU A 57 5.78 -17.59 24.50
CA LEU A 57 5.19 -18.72 25.20
C LEU A 57 3.78 -18.96 24.66
N ASP A 58 3.32 -20.21 24.78
CA ASP A 58 1.95 -20.58 24.37
C ASP A 58 0.90 -19.98 25.31
N SER A 59 1.24 -19.80 26.59
CA SER A 59 0.34 -19.26 27.59
C SER A 59 1.10 -18.60 28.75
N TRP A 60 0.35 -17.89 29.60
CA TRP A 60 0.87 -17.32 30.84
C TRP A 60 1.19 -18.44 31.83
N PRO A 61 2.43 -18.57 32.32
CA PRO A 61 2.80 -19.68 33.21
C PRO A 61 2.08 -19.63 34.56
N ASP A 62 1.64 -20.79 35.04
CA ASP A 62 1.17 -20.95 36.41
C ASP A 62 2.28 -20.62 37.41
N GLY A 63 1.93 -19.94 38.50
CA GLY A 63 2.87 -19.51 39.52
C GLY A 63 3.76 -18.31 39.14
N ALA A 64 3.54 -17.68 37.97
CA ALA A 64 4.22 -16.43 37.62
C ALA A 64 3.75 -15.27 38.52
N GLU A 65 4.64 -14.79 39.38
CA GLU A 65 4.41 -13.68 40.31
C GLU A 65 4.43 -12.33 39.55
N VAL A 66 3.30 -11.62 39.51
CA VAL A 66 3.20 -10.30 38.85
C VAL A 66 3.96 -9.24 39.65
N LEU A 67 4.99 -8.68 39.04
CA LEU A 67 5.84 -7.63 39.59
C LEU A 67 5.31 -6.23 39.27
N GLU A 68 4.78 -6.04 38.06
CA GLU A 68 4.26 -4.75 37.61
C GLU A 68 2.99 -4.93 36.77
N ARG A 69 2.04 -4.03 36.99
CA ARG A 69 0.79 -3.91 36.23
C ARG A 69 0.66 -2.48 35.74
N VAL A 70 0.63 -2.30 34.42
CA VAL A 70 0.55 -0.96 33.81
C VAL A 70 -0.65 -0.88 32.88
N PRO A 71 -1.57 0.08 33.08
CA PRO A 71 -2.70 0.25 32.17
C PRO A 71 -2.26 0.56 30.75
N VAL A 72 -2.83 -0.14 29.76
CA VAL A 72 -2.54 0.08 28.34
C VAL A 72 -3.46 1.17 27.78
N ALA A 73 -2.86 2.15 27.10
CA ALA A 73 -3.60 3.12 26.29
C ALA A 73 -3.98 2.51 24.93
N SER A 74 -3.04 1.83 24.28
CA SER A 74 -3.29 1.06 23.05
C SER A 74 -2.23 -0.03 22.87
N CYS A 75 -2.62 -1.18 22.30
CA CYS A 75 -1.71 -2.23 21.88
C CYS A 75 -2.28 -2.91 20.63
N TRP A 76 -1.52 -2.93 19.53
CA TRP A 76 -2.00 -3.44 18.25
C TRP A 76 -0.85 -4.02 17.43
N ARG A 77 -1.19 -4.91 16.49
CA ARG A 77 -0.23 -5.50 15.56
C ARG A 77 -0.24 -4.75 14.22
N THR A 78 0.94 -4.52 13.66
CA THR A 78 1.13 -4.00 12.30
C THR A 78 2.26 -4.80 11.65
N GLY A 79 1.91 -5.67 10.71
CA GLY A 79 2.86 -6.61 10.09
C GLY A 79 3.57 -7.49 11.13
N LYS A 80 4.91 -7.44 11.12
CA LYS A 80 5.80 -8.18 12.03
C LYS A 80 6.01 -7.50 13.39
N ALA A 81 5.39 -6.34 13.62
CA ALA A 81 5.55 -5.57 14.85
C ALA A 81 4.26 -5.51 15.69
N VAL A 82 4.40 -5.54 17.01
CA VAL A 82 3.36 -5.18 17.96
C VAL A 82 3.75 -3.88 18.63
N HIS A 83 2.87 -2.89 18.53
CA HIS A 83 3.02 -1.59 19.16
C HIS A 83 2.34 -1.62 20.52
N LEU A 84 2.97 -1.01 21.52
CA LEU A 84 2.45 -0.87 22.87
C LEU A 84 2.58 0.58 23.34
N VAL A 85 1.47 1.16 23.77
CA VAL A 85 1.40 2.48 24.40
C VAL A 85 0.75 2.34 25.76
N LEU A 86 1.48 2.71 26.80
CA LEU A 86 1.06 2.61 28.20
C LEU A 86 0.46 3.94 28.71
N ARG A 87 -0.25 3.92 29.84
CA ARG A 87 -0.71 5.11 30.56
C ARG A 87 0.25 5.43 31.71
N ARG A 88 1.48 5.84 31.36
CA ARG A 88 2.51 6.26 32.32
C ARG A 88 3.35 7.42 31.77
N ARG A 89 4.01 8.16 32.68
CA ARG A 89 4.77 9.38 32.35
C ARG A 89 6.02 9.12 31.52
N MET A 90 6.77 8.06 31.81
CA MET A 90 8.03 7.70 31.13
C MET A 90 7.99 6.27 30.64
N ARG A 91 8.79 5.92 29.61
CA ARG A 91 8.79 4.57 28.99
C ARG A 91 7.39 4.16 28.50
N ARG A 92 6.67 5.14 27.93
CA ARG A 92 5.28 4.99 27.52
C ARG A 92 5.11 4.15 26.25
N ARG A 93 6.09 4.18 25.34
CA ARG A 93 6.00 3.58 24.00
C ARG A 93 7.04 2.48 23.84
N SER A 94 6.57 1.31 23.43
CA SER A 94 7.38 0.16 23.09
C SER A 94 6.94 -0.47 21.78
N MET A 95 7.85 -1.18 21.14
CA MET A 95 7.56 -2.03 19.98
C MET A 95 8.19 -3.40 20.21
N PHE A 96 7.48 -4.45 19.86
CA PHE A 96 7.95 -5.83 19.85
C PHE A 96 8.03 -6.29 18.40
N VAL A 97 9.21 -6.65 17.92
CA VAL A 97 9.42 -7.00 16.51
C VAL A 97 9.77 -8.47 16.39
N TRP A 98 8.99 -9.21 15.60
CA TRP A 98 9.26 -10.58 15.21
C TRP A 98 10.20 -10.57 14.00
N VAL A 99 11.30 -11.30 14.12
CA VAL A 99 12.34 -11.41 13.09
C VAL A 99 12.62 -12.89 12.87
N GLN A 100 12.72 -13.33 11.62
CA GLN A 100 13.16 -14.68 11.29
C GLN A 100 14.69 -14.71 11.14
N SER A 101 15.35 -15.70 11.74
CA SER A 101 16.79 -15.93 11.60
C SER A 101 17.10 -17.42 11.65
N LYS A 102 17.71 -17.96 10.59
CA LYS A 102 18.09 -19.38 10.48
C LYS A 102 16.95 -20.34 10.84
N GLY A 103 15.73 -20.08 10.34
CA GLY A 103 14.53 -20.90 10.59
C GLY A 103 13.92 -20.75 11.98
N ARG A 104 14.36 -19.77 12.78
CA ARG A 104 13.83 -19.50 14.12
C ARG A 104 13.23 -18.09 14.20
N THR A 105 12.13 -17.99 14.92
CA THR A 105 11.52 -16.70 15.28
C THR A 105 12.27 -16.10 16.47
N LEU A 106 12.81 -14.90 16.29
CA LEU A 106 13.40 -14.06 17.34
C LEU A 106 12.47 -12.87 17.59
N ILE A 107 12.28 -12.48 18.85
CA ILE A 107 11.42 -11.34 19.20
C ILE A 107 12.26 -10.33 19.97
N PHE A 108 12.17 -9.06 19.61
CA PHE A 108 12.91 -7.99 20.28
C PHE A 108 11.96 -6.93 20.83
N TRP A 109 12.03 -6.68 22.13
CA TRP A 109 11.36 -5.58 22.80
C TRP A 109 12.24 -4.34 22.76
N ARG A 110 11.74 -3.31 22.08
CA ARG A 110 12.40 -2.03 21.83
C ARG A 110 11.63 -0.89 22.47
N THR A 111 12.34 0.13 22.94
CA THR A 111 11.73 1.40 23.39
C THR A 111 12.21 2.56 22.50
N GLN A 112 11.55 3.71 22.62
CA GLN A 112 12.01 4.93 21.97
C GLN A 112 13.48 5.25 22.31
N LYS A 113 13.94 4.95 23.54
CA LYS A 113 15.33 5.20 23.97
C LYS A 113 16.31 4.21 23.34
N THR A 114 15.98 2.92 23.27
CA THR A 114 16.85 1.93 22.60
C THR A 114 16.97 2.25 21.12
N MET A 115 15.87 2.68 20.48
CA MET A 115 15.88 3.17 19.10
C MET A 115 16.75 4.43 18.93
N GLN A 116 16.68 5.41 19.83
CA GLN A 116 17.52 6.61 19.74
C GLN A 116 19.01 6.33 19.97
N THR A 117 19.35 5.48 20.96
CA THR A 117 20.74 5.17 21.30
C THR A 117 21.39 4.20 20.31
N ALA A 118 20.63 3.24 19.78
CA ALA A 118 21.11 2.37 18.70
C ALA A 118 21.49 3.17 17.45
N ARG A 119 21.06 4.45 17.35
CA ARG A 119 21.18 5.30 16.16
C ARG A 119 20.98 4.44 14.90
N PRO A 120 19.85 3.75 14.71
CA PRO A 120 19.54 3.16 13.43
C PRO A 120 19.33 4.35 12.51
N GLY A 121 20.42 4.94 12.01
CA GLY A 121 20.36 5.89 10.92
C GLY A 121 19.52 5.20 9.89
N LEU A 122 18.36 5.80 9.58
CA LEU A 122 17.49 5.31 8.53
C LEU A 122 18.42 5.08 7.35
N LYS A 123 18.73 3.82 7.01
CA LYS A 123 19.14 3.52 5.66
C LYS A 123 17.83 3.60 4.89
N VAL A 124 17.39 4.85 4.62
CA VAL A 124 16.84 5.12 3.30
C VAL A 124 18.01 4.74 2.41
N PRO A 125 17.91 3.69 1.59
CA PRO A 125 19.03 3.26 0.78
C PRO A 125 19.47 4.45 -0.11
N GLN A 126 20.46 5.22 0.33
CA GLN A 126 20.87 6.44 -0.38
C GLN A 126 21.51 6.13 -1.74
N ALA A 127 21.85 4.86 -1.98
CA ALA A 127 22.52 4.40 -3.20
C ALA A 127 22.02 3.04 -3.73
N ARG A 128 21.01 2.42 -3.11
CA ARG A 128 20.43 1.15 -3.58
C ARG A 128 18.95 1.37 -3.85
N ARG A 129 18.46 0.84 -4.95
CA ARG A 129 17.02 0.81 -5.25
C ARG A 129 16.29 0.15 -4.06
N LEU A 130 15.14 0.71 -3.64
CA LEU A 130 14.33 0.16 -2.53
C LEU A 130 13.89 -1.29 -2.79
N SER A 131 13.87 -1.68 -4.06
CA SER A 131 13.63 -3.00 -4.65
C SER A 131 14.69 -3.28 -5.72
N GLY A 132 14.63 -4.44 -6.39
CA GLY A 132 15.32 -4.61 -7.68
C GLY A 132 14.85 -3.59 -8.75
N SER A 133 15.30 -3.73 -10.00
CA SER A 133 14.69 -2.98 -11.11
C SER A 133 13.17 -3.20 -11.11
N ILE A 134 12.39 -2.12 -11.14
CA ILE A 134 10.93 -2.19 -11.24
C ILE A 134 10.51 -1.90 -12.68
N VAL A 135 9.41 -2.52 -13.10
CA VAL A 135 8.73 -2.19 -14.35
C VAL A 135 7.62 -1.19 -14.02
N ILE A 136 7.70 0.00 -14.59
CA ILE A 136 6.71 1.06 -14.44
C ILE A 136 5.86 1.09 -15.71
N ALA A 137 4.55 0.89 -15.55
CA ALA A 137 3.62 1.14 -16.64
C ALA A 137 3.45 2.66 -16.80
N VAL A 138 3.53 3.14 -18.03
CA VAL A 138 3.38 4.56 -18.38
C VAL A 138 2.13 4.70 -19.25
N ASP A 139 1.19 5.54 -18.85
CA ASP A 139 -0.04 5.76 -19.59
C ASP A 139 0.26 6.25 -21.01
N ILE A 140 -0.44 5.71 -22.01
CA ILE A 140 -0.24 6.09 -23.42
C ILE A 140 -0.65 7.53 -23.72
N ARG A 141 -1.53 8.15 -22.90
CA ARG A 141 -1.98 9.53 -23.06
C ARG A 141 -1.00 10.54 -22.49
N GLU A 142 -0.06 10.11 -21.64
CA GLU A 142 1.02 10.98 -21.16
C GLU A 142 1.96 11.33 -22.33
N LYS A 143 1.92 12.62 -22.71
CA LYS A 143 2.62 13.17 -23.89
C LYS A 143 4.11 13.38 -23.63
N TYR A 144 4.48 13.72 -22.39
CA TYR A 144 5.86 14.00 -22.01
C TYR A 144 6.26 13.13 -20.83
N PRO A 145 6.33 11.79 -21.02
CA PRO A 145 6.55 10.87 -19.92
C PRO A 145 7.93 11.03 -19.30
N TRP A 146 8.00 10.84 -17.99
CA TRP A 146 9.24 10.53 -17.28
C TRP A 146 9.83 9.24 -17.83
N ARG A 147 11.15 9.15 -17.83
CA ARG A 147 11.88 7.99 -18.40
C ARG A 147 12.50 7.11 -17.32
N PHE A 148 12.62 7.63 -16.11
CA PHE A 148 13.25 6.99 -14.96
C PHE A 148 14.68 6.46 -15.26
N THR A 149 15.39 7.14 -16.16
CA THR A 149 16.69 6.69 -16.67
C THR A 149 17.75 6.61 -15.56
N ARG A 150 17.78 7.61 -14.66
CA ARG A 150 18.77 7.69 -13.57
C ARG A 150 18.57 6.58 -12.54
N GLN A 151 17.33 6.12 -12.41
CA GLN A 151 16.88 5.12 -11.47
C GLN A 151 16.97 3.71 -12.07
N GLY A 152 17.11 3.63 -13.40
CA GLY A 152 17.24 2.42 -14.19
C GLY A 152 16.01 1.53 -14.07
N ALA A 153 14.82 2.14 -14.09
CA ALA A 153 13.56 1.41 -14.19
C ALA A 153 13.28 1.04 -15.66
N GLU A 154 12.58 -0.07 -15.87
CA GLU A 154 12.01 -0.38 -17.17
C GLU A 154 10.65 0.33 -17.29
N CYS A 155 10.38 0.94 -18.44
CA CYS A 155 9.11 1.61 -18.70
C CYS A 155 8.34 0.90 -19.81
N THR A 156 7.10 0.51 -19.54
CA THR A 156 6.21 -0.11 -20.53
C THR A 156 5.04 0.81 -20.80
N ARG A 157 4.87 1.25 -22.05
CA ARG A 157 3.72 2.06 -22.47
C ARG A 157 2.47 1.21 -22.53
N ARG A 158 1.39 1.63 -21.87
CA ARG A 158 0.09 0.92 -21.85
C ARG A 158 -1.04 1.86 -21.42
N GLU A 159 -2.27 1.55 -21.78
CA GLU A 159 -3.44 2.24 -21.25
C GLU A 159 -3.65 1.90 -19.77
N LEU A 160 -3.65 2.91 -18.90
CA LEU A 160 -3.97 2.78 -17.48
C LEU A 160 -5.42 3.22 -17.23
N PRO A 161 -6.17 2.53 -16.34
CA PRO A 161 -7.51 2.99 -15.98
C PRO A 161 -7.47 4.36 -15.27
N VAL A 162 -6.44 4.58 -14.44
CA VAL A 162 -6.23 5.84 -13.69
C VAL A 162 -4.73 6.09 -13.49
N GLY A 163 -4.33 7.37 -13.43
CA GLY A 163 -2.95 7.80 -13.23
C GLY A 163 -2.11 7.76 -14.51
N ASP A 164 -0.98 8.46 -14.46
CA ASP A 164 -0.03 8.54 -15.58
C ASP A 164 1.06 7.46 -15.49
N TYR A 165 1.33 6.96 -14.29
CA TYR A 165 2.31 5.90 -14.04
C TYR A 165 1.76 4.87 -13.06
N GLY A 166 2.12 3.59 -13.21
CA GLY A 166 1.59 2.55 -12.33
C GLY A 166 2.47 1.33 -12.12
N ILE A 167 2.23 0.64 -11.01
CA ILE A 167 2.75 -0.70 -10.71
C ILE A 167 1.64 -1.71 -10.94
N ILE A 168 1.95 -2.71 -11.77
CA ILE A 168 1.04 -3.80 -12.09
C ILE A 168 1.61 -5.11 -11.57
N VAL A 169 0.82 -5.80 -10.74
CA VAL A 169 1.15 -7.10 -10.15
C VAL A 169 -0.01 -8.04 -10.46
N ASP A 170 0.28 -9.23 -11.00
CA ASP A 170 -0.73 -10.22 -11.40
C ASP A 170 -1.85 -9.64 -12.29
N GLY A 171 -1.48 -8.73 -13.20
CA GLY A 171 -2.41 -8.07 -14.13
C GLY A 171 -3.32 -7.01 -13.49
N LYS A 172 -3.11 -6.63 -12.23
CA LYS A 172 -3.90 -5.62 -11.52
C LYS A 172 -3.10 -4.36 -11.25
N LEU A 173 -3.75 -3.19 -11.33
CA LEU A 173 -3.13 -1.91 -10.95
C LEU A 173 -3.11 -1.81 -9.43
N CYS A 174 -1.94 -1.96 -8.83
CA CYS A 174 -1.81 -1.96 -7.37
C CYS A 174 -1.26 -0.64 -6.82
N ALA A 175 -0.57 0.14 -7.63
CA ALA A 175 -0.18 1.50 -7.31
C ALA A 175 -0.25 2.40 -8.55
N ALA A 176 -0.67 3.65 -8.38
CA ALA A 176 -0.62 4.64 -9.46
C ALA A 176 -0.22 6.03 -8.98
N VAL A 177 0.43 6.77 -9.89
CA VAL A 177 0.84 8.16 -9.74
C VAL A 177 0.13 9.00 -10.80
N GLU A 178 -0.64 9.98 -10.36
CA GLU A 178 -1.13 11.08 -11.18
C GLU A 178 -0.11 12.22 -11.11
N ARG A 179 0.34 12.68 -12.28
CA ARG A 179 1.30 13.76 -12.43
C ARG A 179 0.56 15.05 -12.76
N LYS A 180 0.86 16.12 -12.02
CA LYS A 180 0.30 17.45 -12.27
C LYS A 180 1.37 18.53 -12.25
N THR A 181 1.16 19.59 -13.03
CA THR A 181 1.79 20.90 -12.75
C THR A 181 0.91 21.68 -11.77
N PRO A 182 1.40 22.75 -11.12
CA PRO A 182 0.56 23.63 -10.31
C PRO A 182 -0.66 24.17 -11.09
N GLU A 183 -0.45 24.58 -12.33
CA GLU A 183 -1.49 25.09 -13.25
C GLU A 183 -2.56 24.01 -13.50
N GLY A 184 -2.11 22.80 -13.87
CA GLY A 184 -3.00 21.69 -14.17
C GLY A 184 -3.76 21.21 -12.93
N LEU A 185 -3.12 21.24 -11.76
CA LEU A 185 -3.78 20.93 -10.50
C LEU A 185 -4.87 21.96 -10.18
N LEU A 186 -4.56 23.25 -10.28
CA LEU A 186 -5.52 24.31 -10.05
C LEU A 186 -6.70 24.22 -11.02
N SER A 187 -6.43 24.12 -12.32
CA SER A 187 -7.47 24.01 -13.35
C SER A 187 -8.40 22.83 -13.08
N SER A 188 -7.84 21.64 -12.83
CA SER A 188 -8.64 20.43 -12.60
C SER A 188 -9.39 20.44 -11.25
N ALA A 189 -8.89 21.19 -10.26
CA ALA A 189 -9.62 21.43 -9.02
C ALA A 189 -10.80 22.39 -9.23
N LEU A 190 -10.62 23.43 -10.06
CA LEU A 190 -11.64 24.44 -10.38
C LEU A 190 -12.81 23.85 -11.17
N ASP A 191 -12.51 23.06 -12.21
CA ASP A 191 -13.52 22.44 -13.07
C ASP A 191 -14.10 21.13 -12.48
N GLY A 192 -13.57 20.68 -11.34
CA GLY A 192 -14.02 19.49 -10.62
C GLY A 192 -13.52 18.16 -11.20
N THR A 193 -12.78 18.17 -12.31
CA THR A 193 -12.29 16.93 -12.94
C THR A 193 -11.31 16.16 -12.06
N LEU A 194 -10.55 16.85 -11.21
CA LEU A 194 -9.62 16.26 -10.26
C LEU A 194 -10.33 15.31 -9.28
N ASN A 195 -11.59 15.59 -8.93
CA ASN A 195 -12.37 14.77 -8.01
C ASN A 195 -12.56 13.34 -8.55
N PHE A 196 -12.73 13.17 -9.86
CA PHE A 196 -12.87 11.85 -10.49
C PHE A 196 -11.57 11.06 -10.42
N ALA A 197 -10.44 11.69 -10.77
CA ALA A 197 -9.12 11.06 -10.68
C ALA A 197 -8.81 10.62 -9.24
N LEU A 198 -9.08 11.48 -8.26
CA LEU A 198 -8.87 11.15 -6.84
C LEU A 198 -9.79 10.03 -6.35
N ALA A 199 -11.05 10.02 -6.78
CA ALA A 199 -11.99 8.95 -6.44
C ALA A 199 -11.48 7.60 -6.95
N GLU A 200 -11.01 7.53 -8.19
CA GLU A 200 -10.45 6.31 -8.79
C GLU A 200 -9.12 5.89 -8.14
N LEU A 201 -8.19 6.82 -7.95
CA LEU A 201 -6.93 6.56 -7.24
C LEU A 201 -7.18 6.03 -5.82
N SER A 202 -8.21 6.52 -5.13
CA SER A 202 -8.53 6.11 -3.76
C SER A 202 -8.98 4.65 -3.64
N ARG A 203 -9.32 4.00 -4.76
CA ARG A 203 -9.66 2.56 -4.83
C ARG A 203 -8.43 1.67 -4.90
N LEU A 204 -7.27 2.22 -5.25
CA LEU A 204 -6.03 1.47 -5.32
C LEU A 204 -5.46 1.24 -3.91
N PRO A 205 -4.69 0.15 -3.70
CA PRO A 205 -3.90 -0.03 -2.48
C PRO A 205 -2.99 1.19 -2.18
N HIS A 206 -2.40 1.76 -3.23
CA HIS A 206 -1.55 2.94 -3.14
C HIS A 206 -1.89 3.94 -4.28
N GLY A 207 -2.33 5.15 -3.94
CA GLY A 207 -2.52 6.24 -4.90
C GLY A 207 -1.69 7.47 -4.51
N LEU A 208 -1.10 8.14 -5.51
CA LEU A 208 -0.30 9.35 -5.31
C LEU A 208 -0.65 10.41 -6.37
N VAL A 209 -0.75 11.67 -5.93
CA VAL A 209 -0.64 12.84 -6.79
C VAL A 209 0.73 13.47 -6.55
N VAL A 210 1.54 13.59 -7.60
CA VAL A 210 2.80 14.35 -7.56
C VAL A 210 2.65 15.62 -8.38
N VAL A 211 2.91 16.75 -7.73
CA VAL A 211 2.87 18.08 -8.33
C VAL A 211 4.29 18.55 -8.62
N GLU A 212 4.58 18.87 -9.88
CA GLU A 212 5.84 19.44 -10.37
C GLU A 212 5.94 20.93 -10.05
N GLY A 213 5.95 21.25 -8.76
CA GLY A 213 6.01 22.62 -8.27
C GLY A 213 5.92 22.68 -6.76
N ARG A 214 5.99 23.88 -6.22
CA ARG A 214 5.79 24.17 -4.80
C ARG A 214 4.31 24.39 -4.54
N PHE A 215 3.87 24.11 -3.31
CA PHE A 215 2.50 24.45 -2.91
C PHE A 215 2.19 25.95 -3.12
N ALA A 216 3.18 26.81 -2.89
CA ALA A 216 3.05 28.26 -3.10
C ALA A 216 2.79 28.65 -4.56
N ASP A 217 3.16 27.80 -5.53
CA ASP A 217 2.98 28.11 -6.95
C ASP A 217 1.51 28.09 -7.36
N LEU A 218 0.65 27.34 -6.64
CA LEU A 218 -0.81 27.34 -6.87
C LEU A 218 -1.44 28.73 -6.79
N PHE A 219 -0.86 29.62 -5.98
CA PHE A 219 -1.38 30.97 -5.76
C PHE A 219 -0.74 32.02 -6.67
N ARG A 220 0.35 31.65 -7.36
CA ARG A 220 1.02 32.52 -8.34
C ARG A 220 0.36 32.43 -9.71
N THR A 221 -0.29 31.31 -9.97
CA THR A 221 -0.83 30.97 -11.28
C THR A 221 -2.18 31.63 -11.60
N SER A 222 -2.93 32.14 -10.60
CA SER A 222 -4.24 32.76 -10.83
C SER A 222 -4.37 34.16 -10.21
N GLU A 223 -4.47 35.19 -11.04
CA GLU A 223 -4.86 36.55 -10.60
C GLU A 223 -6.34 36.64 -10.22
N TYR A 224 -7.16 35.67 -10.67
CA TYR A 224 -8.63 35.75 -10.61
C TYR A 224 -9.28 34.84 -9.57
N VAL A 225 -8.51 34.02 -8.86
CA VAL A 225 -9.05 33.06 -7.88
C VAL A 225 -8.54 33.39 -6.49
N ASP A 226 -9.46 33.48 -5.53
CA ASP A 226 -9.12 33.73 -4.13
C ASP A 226 -8.24 32.60 -3.57
N SER A 227 -7.11 32.98 -2.95
CA SER A 227 -6.14 32.01 -2.40
C SER A 227 -6.71 31.19 -1.25
N GLY A 228 -7.55 31.79 -0.40
CA GLY A 228 -8.19 31.10 0.72
C GLY A 228 -9.18 30.03 0.24
N TRP A 229 -9.91 30.33 -0.83
CA TRP A 229 -10.79 29.39 -1.49
C TRP A 229 -9.99 28.22 -2.12
N VAL A 230 -8.89 28.49 -2.84
CA VAL A 230 -8.02 27.42 -3.40
C VAL A 230 -7.49 26.52 -2.29
N MET A 231 -7.00 27.08 -1.19
CA MET A 231 -6.56 26.31 -0.03
C MET A 231 -7.68 25.42 0.53
N SER A 232 -8.89 25.97 0.62
CA SER A 232 -10.06 25.23 1.12
C SER A 232 -10.41 24.06 0.21
N VAL A 233 -10.36 24.24 -1.12
CA VAL A 233 -10.61 23.17 -2.09
C VAL A 233 -9.56 22.07 -1.98
N VAL A 234 -8.26 22.42 -1.99
CA VAL A 234 -7.18 21.43 -1.88
C VAL A 234 -7.29 20.65 -0.55
N ALA A 235 -7.53 21.35 0.56
CA ALA A 235 -7.73 20.71 1.86
C ALA A 235 -8.96 19.78 1.87
N ALA A 236 -10.09 20.23 1.32
CA ALA A 236 -11.31 19.43 1.23
C ALA A 236 -11.08 18.16 0.40
N LEU A 237 -10.38 18.24 -0.73
CA LEU A 237 -10.05 17.08 -1.56
C LEU A 237 -9.15 16.08 -0.83
N GLN A 238 -8.11 16.55 -0.13
CA GLN A 238 -7.24 15.66 0.65
C GLN A 238 -7.98 14.97 1.81
N VAL A 239 -8.90 15.67 2.48
CA VAL A 239 -9.73 15.09 3.56
C VAL A 239 -10.78 14.13 2.99
N THR A 240 -11.33 14.41 1.81
CA THR A 240 -12.30 13.55 1.12
C THR A 240 -11.65 12.26 0.64
N TYR A 241 -10.40 12.33 0.16
CA TYR A 241 -9.65 11.19 -0.35
C TYR A 241 -8.36 10.93 0.46
N PRO A 242 -8.47 10.58 1.75
CA PRO A 242 -7.33 10.51 2.67
C PRO A 242 -6.35 9.36 2.35
N ARG A 243 -6.73 8.46 1.44
CA ARG A 243 -5.87 7.36 0.95
C ARG A 243 -4.97 7.76 -0.21
N VAL A 244 -5.26 8.88 -0.88
CA VAL A 244 -4.41 9.40 -1.95
C VAL A 244 -3.36 10.30 -1.32
N SER A 245 -2.09 9.92 -1.46
CA SER A 245 -0.97 10.76 -1.00
C SER A 245 -0.79 11.94 -1.95
N TRP A 246 -0.31 13.07 -1.43
CA TRP A 246 0.01 14.25 -2.25
C TRP A 246 1.43 14.68 -1.96
N THR A 247 2.17 15.09 -2.98
CA THR A 247 3.52 15.64 -2.81
C THR A 247 3.79 16.75 -3.81
N PHE A 248 4.21 17.91 -3.30
CA PHE A 248 4.70 19.04 -4.08
C PHE A 248 6.23 18.94 -4.14
N ALA A 249 6.76 18.63 -5.33
CA ALA A 249 8.14 18.21 -5.49
C ALA A 249 9.09 19.30 -6.00
N ASP A 250 8.65 20.56 -6.09
CA ASP A 250 9.41 21.71 -6.58
C ASP A 250 9.74 21.64 -8.09
N THR A 251 10.54 20.66 -8.52
CA THR A 251 10.96 20.51 -9.92
C THR A 251 10.47 19.19 -10.52
N ARG A 252 10.41 19.15 -11.86
CA ARG A 252 10.12 17.92 -12.62
C ARG A 252 11.08 16.77 -12.27
N ASP A 253 12.37 17.05 -12.14
CA ASP A 253 13.37 16.03 -11.82
C ASP A 253 13.17 15.44 -10.42
N LEU A 254 12.81 16.29 -9.45
CA LEU A 254 12.48 15.86 -8.09
C LEU A 254 11.16 15.10 -8.04
N ALA A 255 10.17 15.50 -8.85
CA ALA A 255 8.90 14.79 -8.99
C ALA A 255 9.11 13.38 -9.53
N GLU A 256 9.90 13.24 -10.60
CA GLU A 256 10.28 11.95 -11.19
C GLU A 256 11.04 11.07 -10.17
N GLU A 257 12.01 11.65 -9.47
CA GLU A 257 12.83 10.97 -8.48
C GLU A 257 12.03 10.48 -7.25
N PHE A 258 11.06 11.29 -6.81
CA PHE A 258 10.14 10.94 -5.72
C PHE A 258 9.12 9.90 -6.18
N ALA A 259 8.50 10.07 -7.35
CA ALA A 259 7.55 9.13 -7.92
C ALA A 259 8.18 7.74 -8.06
N TYR A 260 9.43 7.65 -8.56
CA TYR A 260 10.17 6.40 -8.61
C TYR A 260 10.30 5.73 -7.23
N ARG A 261 10.75 6.49 -6.21
CA ARG A 261 10.93 5.95 -4.84
C ARG A 261 9.61 5.48 -4.25
N TRP A 262 8.56 6.24 -4.46
CA TRP A 262 7.24 5.91 -3.97
C TRP A 262 6.68 4.67 -4.67
N LEU A 263 6.81 4.56 -5.99
CA LEU A 263 6.40 3.38 -6.78
C LEU A 263 7.21 2.13 -6.36
N ALA A 264 8.53 2.26 -6.15
CA ALA A 264 9.37 1.16 -5.66
C ALA A 264 8.98 0.72 -4.25
N ALA A 265 8.66 1.67 -3.36
CA ALA A 265 8.16 1.37 -2.02
C ALA A 265 6.79 0.67 -2.06
N ALA A 266 5.88 1.14 -2.90
CA ALA A 266 4.57 0.52 -3.11
C ALA A 266 4.72 -0.90 -3.65
N TYR A 267 5.55 -1.10 -4.70
CA TYR A 267 5.84 -2.42 -5.25
C TYR A 267 6.37 -3.39 -4.18
N LYS A 268 7.31 -2.95 -3.35
CA LYS A 268 7.82 -3.76 -2.23
C LYS A 268 6.74 -4.09 -1.21
N ALA A 269 5.90 -3.12 -0.84
CA ALA A 269 4.80 -3.34 0.10
C ALA A 269 3.80 -4.39 -0.42
N ILE A 270 3.55 -4.40 -1.73
CA ILE A 270 2.63 -5.33 -2.40
C ILE A 270 3.23 -6.74 -2.52
N THR A 271 4.51 -6.83 -2.94
CA THR A 271 5.17 -8.11 -3.25
C THR A 271 5.78 -8.81 -2.03
N ASP A 272 6.07 -8.07 -0.97
CA ASP A 272 6.59 -8.60 0.31
C ASP A 272 5.81 -7.99 1.49
N PRO A 273 4.52 -8.36 1.66
CA PRO A 273 3.68 -7.81 2.72
C PRO A 273 4.26 -8.07 4.11
N GLY A 274 4.38 -7.01 4.91
CA GLY A 274 4.85 -7.09 6.30
C GLY A 274 6.37 -6.99 6.47
N SER A 275 7.13 -6.88 5.38
CA SER A 275 8.55 -6.53 5.45
C SER A 275 8.77 -5.01 5.54
N PRO A 276 9.76 -4.55 6.30
CA PRO A 276 10.03 -3.11 6.44
C PRO A 276 10.34 -2.45 5.09
N LEU A 277 9.71 -1.30 4.84
CA LEU A 277 9.99 -0.48 3.64
C LEU A 277 11.33 0.26 3.73
N TYR A 278 11.92 0.35 4.92
CA TYR A 278 13.26 0.87 5.17
C TYR A 278 14.06 -0.14 5.99
N ASP A 279 15.37 -0.17 5.79
CA ASP A 279 16.24 -1.07 6.53
C ASP A 279 16.58 -0.43 7.89
N GLU A 280 16.13 -1.04 8.98
CA GLU A 280 16.68 -0.75 10.31
C GLU A 280 18.05 -1.41 10.37
N ARG A 281 19.10 -0.71 10.80
CA ARG A 281 20.45 -1.31 10.91
C ARG A 281 20.35 -2.68 11.58
N LYS A 282 20.67 -3.73 10.84
CA LYS A 282 20.95 -5.04 11.43
C LYS A 282 22.14 -4.88 12.36
N SER A 283 21.95 -5.06 13.66
CA SER A 283 23.04 -5.46 14.54
C SER A 283 23.46 -6.87 14.13
N GLY A 284 24.41 -6.95 13.20
CA GLY A 284 25.01 -8.19 12.70
C GLY A 284 24.34 -8.75 11.45
N ASP A 285 25.11 -8.89 10.38
CA ASP A 285 24.74 -9.51 9.11
C ASP A 285 24.15 -10.91 9.30
N MET A 286 22.95 -11.15 8.75
CA MET A 286 22.52 -12.44 8.19
C MET A 286 21.41 -12.16 7.15
N ALA A 287 21.60 -12.66 5.93
CA ALA A 287 20.74 -12.46 4.77
C ALA A 287 19.62 -13.50 4.66
N GLY A 288 18.55 -13.09 3.96
CA GLY A 288 17.61 -13.94 3.20
C GLY A 288 16.58 -14.78 3.96
N ALA A 289 15.29 -14.47 3.77
CA ALA A 289 14.24 -15.43 3.36
C ALA A 289 12.83 -14.88 3.65
N ASP A 290 11.98 -15.04 2.64
CA ASP A 290 10.56 -14.70 2.60
C ASP A 290 9.71 -15.48 3.61
N ALA A 291 8.66 -14.83 4.12
CA ALA A 291 7.49 -15.50 4.70
C ALA A 291 6.32 -14.52 4.80
N VAL A 292 5.27 -14.86 4.06
CA VAL A 292 3.96 -14.21 3.98
C VAL A 292 3.18 -14.47 5.27
N ALA A 293 2.63 -13.41 5.86
CA ALA A 293 1.61 -13.52 6.89
C ALA A 293 0.48 -12.55 6.54
N GLU A 294 -0.68 -13.11 6.19
CA GLU A 294 -1.88 -12.36 5.84
C GLU A 294 -2.37 -11.56 7.06
N SER A 295 -2.16 -10.24 7.03
CA SER A 295 -2.95 -9.33 7.84
C SER A 295 -4.20 -8.99 7.04
N LYS A 296 -5.39 -9.29 7.58
CA LYS A 296 -6.65 -8.80 7.02
C LYS A 296 -6.72 -7.28 7.17
N ALA A 297 -6.23 -6.61 6.13
CA ALA A 297 -6.48 -5.21 5.86
C ALA A 297 -7.99 -5.01 5.62
N PRO A 298 -8.54 -3.82 5.89
CA PRO A 298 -9.93 -3.50 5.55
C PRO A 298 -10.17 -3.82 4.06
N THR A 299 -11.32 -4.41 3.75
CA THR A 299 -11.70 -4.84 2.41
C THR A 299 -11.75 -3.64 1.47
N LEU A 300 -10.64 -3.36 0.79
CA LEU A 300 -10.63 -2.49 -0.37
C LEU A 300 -11.47 -3.17 -1.46
N LEU A 301 -12.16 -2.37 -2.27
CA LEU A 301 -12.64 -2.87 -3.57
C LEU A 301 -11.42 -3.45 -4.30
N ALA A 302 -11.58 -4.61 -4.94
CA ALA A 302 -10.48 -5.24 -5.64
C ALA A 302 -9.86 -4.22 -6.63
N PRO A 303 -8.51 -4.09 -6.67
CA PRO A 303 -7.87 -3.17 -7.61
C PRO A 303 -8.30 -3.51 -9.04
N PRO A 304 -8.48 -2.50 -9.91
CA PRO A 304 -8.92 -2.74 -11.27
C PRO A 304 -7.91 -3.64 -11.99
N THR A 305 -8.44 -4.61 -12.73
CA THR A 305 -7.61 -5.46 -13.60
C THR A 305 -7.22 -4.61 -14.80
N VAL A 306 -5.93 -4.39 -15.01
CA VAL A 306 -5.47 -3.62 -16.16
C VAL A 306 -5.46 -4.52 -17.37
N ARG A 307 -6.37 -4.27 -18.29
CA ARG A 307 -6.30 -4.79 -19.63
C ARG A 307 -6.28 -3.61 -20.57
N ASP A 308 -5.11 -3.34 -21.15
CA ASP A 308 -5.01 -2.42 -22.28
C ASP A 308 -5.83 -2.95 -23.45
N ARG A 309 -6.08 -2.12 -24.47
CA ARG A 309 -6.88 -2.52 -25.63
C ARG A 309 -6.48 -3.89 -26.18
N GLN A 310 -5.18 -4.16 -26.28
CA GLN A 310 -4.66 -5.42 -26.77
C GLN A 310 -5.04 -6.59 -25.85
N GLY A 311 -4.78 -6.50 -24.55
CA GLY A 311 -5.14 -7.51 -23.57
C GLY A 311 -6.66 -7.68 -23.41
N ARG A 312 -7.45 -6.62 -23.64
CA ARG A 312 -8.91 -6.74 -23.70
C ARG A 312 -9.33 -7.56 -24.92
N ILE A 313 -8.80 -7.22 -26.09
CA ILE A 313 -9.03 -7.93 -27.35
C ILE A 313 -8.64 -9.41 -27.23
N GLU A 314 -7.43 -9.70 -26.74
CA GLU A 314 -6.93 -11.07 -26.60
C GLU A 314 -7.80 -11.92 -25.67
N MET A 315 -8.15 -11.39 -24.50
CA MET A 315 -9.02 -12.11 -23.58
C MET A 315 -10.46 -12.22 -24.10
N ALA A 316 -10.97 -11.19 -24.78
CA ALA A 316 -12.29 -11.23 -25.40
C ALA A 316 -12.37 -12.31 -26.48
N LEU A 317 -11.32 -12.45 -27.28
CA LEU A 317 -11.19 -13.51 -28.28
C LEU A 317 -11.05 -14.89 -27.64
N LYS A 318 -10.21 -15.03 -26.62
CA LYS A 318 -10.06 -16.28 -25.86
C LYS A 318 -11.40 -16.76 -25.30
N LEU A 319 -12.13 -15.87 -24.62
CA LEU A 319 -13.44 -16.22 -24.08
C LEU A 319 -14.47 -16.51 -25.19
N ALA A 320 -14.41 -15.80 -26.31
CA ALA A 320 -15.28 -16.07 -27.44
C ALA A 320 -14.96 -17.42 -28.13
N GLU A 321 -13.70 -17.85 -28.14
CA GLU A 321 -13.29 -19.21 -28.56
C GLU A 321 -13.85 -20.28 -27.63
N GLU A 322 -13.95 -19.98 -26.34
CA GLU A 322 -14.62 -20.83 -25.33
C GLU A 322 -16.16 -20.76 -25.42
N GLY A 323 -16.71 -20.03 -26.39
CA GLY A 323 -18.15 -19.94 -26.67
C GLY A 323 -18.87 -18.73 -26.07
N HIS A 324 -18.14 -17.81 -25.40
CA HIS A 324 -18.74 -16.60 -24.82
C HIS A 324 -19.28 -15.65 -25.91
N GLN A 325 -20.49 -15.13 -25.70
CA GLN A 325 -21.14 -14.18 -26.61
C GLN A 325 -21.12 -12.78 -25.99
N TRP A 326 -20.40 -11.86 -26.62
CA TRP A 326 -20.28 -10.51 -26.10
C TRP A 326 -21.48 -9.64 -26.46
N THR A 327 -21.90 -8.78 -25.54
CA THR A 327 -22.63 -7.54 -25.85
C THR A 327 -21.76 -6.35 -25.47
N SER A 328 -22.01 -5.16 -26.02
CA SER A 328 -21.25 -3.97 -25.62
C SER A 328 -21.38 -3.66 -24.13
N ALA A 329 -22.54 -3.97 -23.52
CA ALA A 329 -22.76 -3.80 -22.08
C ALA A 329 -22.02 -4.85 -21.24
N ASP A 330 -22.02 -6.11 -21.67
CA ASP A 330 -21.31 -7.20 -21.00
C ASP A 330 -19.79 -6.99 -21.08
N TYR A 331 -19.27 -6.62 -22.25
CA TYR A 331 -17.86 -6.30 -22.45
C TYR A 331 -17.45 -5.10 -21.58
N ALA A 332 -18.22 -4.02 -21.58
CA ALA A 332 -17.98 -2.85 -20.73
C ALA A 332 -17.89 -3.23 -19.25
N ARG A 333 -18.82 -4.08 -18.77
CA ARG A 333 -18.83 -4.57 -17.38
C ARG A 333 -17.64 -5.48 -17.10
N TYR A 334 -17.33 -6.41 -17.99
CA TYR A 334 -16.27 -7.39 -17.78
C TYR A 334 -14.90 -6.72 -17.67
N PHE A 335 -14.62 -5.78 -18.58
CA PHE A 335 -13.32 -5.11 -18.67
C PHE A 335 -13.23 -3.80 -17.88
N ASP A 336 -14.31 -3.40 -17.22
CA ASP A 336 -14.43 -2.13 -16.48
C ASP A 336 -14.09 -0.91 -17.36
N VAL A 337 -14.64 -0.88 -18.58
CA VAL A 337 -14.46 0.20 -19.56
C VAL A 337 -15.79 0.84 -19.93
N THR A 338 -15.76 2.03 -20.52
CA THR A 338 -16.99 2.70 -20.99
C THR A 338 -17.67 1.88 -22.09
N GLN A 339 -18.99 2.04 -22.25
CA GLN A 339 -19.70 1.41 -23.38
C GLN A 339 -19.17 1.83 -24.75
N GLN A 340 -18.65 3.06 -24.87
CA GLN A 340 -18.05 3.55 -26.09
C GLN A 340 -16.74 2.80 -26.40
N THR A 341 -15.86 2.63 -25.40
CA THR A 341 -14.64 1.83 -25.53
C THR A 341 -14.96 0.38 -25.89
N ALA A 342 -15.93 -0.22 -25.20
CA ALA A 342 -16.40 -1.58 -25.49
C ALA A 342 -16.91 -1.71 -26.93
N TRP A 343 -17.70 -0.74 -27.40
CA TRP A 343 -18.18 -0.73 -28.79
C TRP A 343 -17.04 -0.58 -29.80
N LEU A 344 -16.05 0.28 -29.55
CA LEU A 344 -14.89 0.45 -30.42
C LEU A 344 -14.03 -0.82 -30.51
N ASP A 345 -13.80 -1.49 -29.40
CA ASP A 345 -13.05 -2.75 -29.37
C ASP A 345 -13.81 -3.87 -30.10
N LEU A 346 -15.10 -4.03 -29.82
CA LEU A 346 -15.94 -5.04 -30.48
C LEU A 346 -16.10 -4.77 -31.98
N ARG A 347 -16.23 -3.50 -32.37
CA ARG A 347 -16.26 -3.10 -33.78
C ARG A 347 -14.95 -3.44 -34.47
N TYR A 348 -13.81 -3.15 -33.84
CA TYR A 348 -12.51 -3.52 -34.39
C TYR A 348 -12.37 -5.03 -34.60
N LEU A 349 -12.86 -5.85 -33.65
CA LEU A 349 -12.86 -7.30 -33.78
C LEU A 349 -13.75 -7.79 -34.93
N VAL A 350 -14.86 -7.11 -35.21
CA VAL A 350 -15.72 -7.41 -36.37
C VAL A 350 -15.06 -6.99 -37.68
N ASP A 351 -14.52 -5.78 -37.73
CA ASP A 351 -13.85 -5.24 -38.92
C ASP A 351 -12.61 -6.10 -39.28
N ALA A 352 -11.95 -6.70 -38.29
CA ALA A 352 -10.84 -7.64 -38.46
C ALA A 352 -11.27 -9.09 -38.78
N GLY A 353 -12.58 -9.37 -38.88
CA GLY A 353 -13.13 -10.72 -39.13
C GLY A 353 -12.97 -11.70 -37.97
N ALA A 354 -12.53 -11.23 -36.80
CA ALA A 354 -12.31 -12.08 -35.64
C ALA A 354 -13.62 -12.40 -34.89
N LEU A 355 -14.62 -11.51 -34.95
CA LEU A 355 -15.98 -11.73 -34.47
C LEU A 355 -16.99 -11.37 -35.57
N VAL A 356 -18.23 -11.82 -35.43
CA VAL A 356 -19.37 -11.40 -36.26
C VAL A 356 -20.47 -10.81 -35.37
N ALA A 357 -21.07 -9.72 -35.84
CA ALA A 357 -22.21 -9.10 -35.18
C ALA A 357 -23.51 -9.77 -35.63
N VAL A 358 -24.25 -10.35 -34.69
CA VAL A 358 -25.50 -11.07 -34.93
C VAL A 358 -26.65 -10.38 -34.21
N GLY A 359 -27.82 -10.35 -34.85
CA GLY A 359 -29.05 -9.77 -34.31
C GLY A 359 -29.28 -8.29 -34.66
N SER A 360 -30.41 -7.76 -34.19
CA SER A 360 -30.82 -6.38 -34.46
C SER A 360 -29.99 -5.36 -33.67
N PRO A 361 -29.97 -4.07 -34.06
CA PRO A 361 -29.19 -3.04 -33.37
C PRO A 361 -29.46 -2.94 -31.85
N ARG A 362 -30.70 -3.23 -31.40
CA ARG A 362 -31.06 -3.24 -29.98
C ARG A 362 -30.63 -4.49 -29.21
N TYR A 363 -30.36 -5.60 -29.90
CA TYR A 363 -30.02 -6.90 -29.30
C TYR A 363 -28.75 -7.50 -29.91
N ARG A 364 -27.83 -6.63 -30.33
CA ARG A 364 -26.61 -7.02 -31.06
C ARG A 364 -25.68 -7.80 -30.14
N ARG A 365 -25.27 -8.98 -30.59
CA ARG A 365 -24.26 -9.83 -29.96
C ARG A 365 -23.07 -9.99 -30.89
N TYR A 366 -21.90 -10.19 -30.32
CA TYR A 366 -20.65 -10.38 -31.03
C TYR A 366 -20.14 -11.78 -30.68
N VAL A 367 -20.05 -12.64 -31.68
CA VAL A 367 -19.75 -14.07 -31.51
C VAL A 367 -18.63 -14.49 -32.45
N ARG A 368 -17.94 -15.60 -32.15
CA ARG A 368 -16.98 -16.18 -33.09
C ARG A 368 -17.70 -16.62 -34.37
N PRO A 369 -17.13 -16.38 -35.57
CA PRO A 369 -17.65 -16.94 -36.81
C PRO A 369 -17.64 -18.46 -36.72
N GLN A 370 -18.73 -19.12 -37.10
CA GLN A 370 -18.73 -20.58 -37.25
C GLN A 370 -17.81 -20.93 -38.43
N GLN A 371 -16.86 -21.86 -38.23
CA GLN A 371 -16.05 -22.36 -39.33
C GLN A 371 -16.91 -23.25 -40.22
N GLY A 372 -17.31 -22.70 -41.38
CA GLY A 372 -17.98 -23.42 -42.46
C GLY A 372 -19.49 -23.19 -42.54
N GLU A 373 -19.88 -22.22 -43.39
CA GLU A 373 -20.87 -22.43 -44.46
C GLU A 373 -20.32 -21.83 -45.75
#